data_AF-G5R364-F1
#
_entry.id   AF-G5R364-F1
#
_cell.length_a   1.000
_cell.length_b   1.000
_cell.length_c   1.000
_cell.angle_alpha   90.00
_cell.angle_beta   90.00
_cell.angle_gamma   90.00
#
_symmetry.space_group_name_H-M   'P 1'
#
loop_
_entity.id
_entity.type
_entity.pdbx_description
1 polymer ?
#
loop_
_entity_poly.entity_id
_entity_poly.type
_entity_poly.pdbx_seq_one_letter_code
_entity_poly.pdbx_strand_id
1 'polypeptide(L)'
;MSADDISLKYGTYQPETILSHLSIEEASEIIREKLLAEVRSELEGEYEDRIYYAEEEASEWESRADDFESDATQLAMAISDALDAESLDDAKIILERVKRDLDNYF
;
A
#
# COMPACT_ATOMS: atom_id res chain seq x y z
N MET A 1 -28.91 20.03 -32.45
CA MET A 1 -27.51 20.09 -31.99
C MET A 1 -26.63 20.15 -33.22
N SER A 2 -25.84 21.21 -33.33
CA SER A 2 -24.79 21.37 -34.35
C SER A 2 -23.61 20.45 -34.04
N ALA A 3 -22.79 20.14 -35.05
CA ALA A 3 -21.51 19.46 -34.86
C ALA A 3 -20.58 20.26 -33.91
N ASP A 4 -20.71 21.59 -33.90
CA ASP A 4 -19.99 22.47 -32.99
C ASP A 4 -20.41 22.26 -31.53
N ASP A 5 -21.71 22.07 -31.26
CA ASP A 5 -22.25 21.81 -29.91
C ASP A 5 -21.69 20.50 -29.33
N ILE A 6 -21.52 19.48 -30.18
CA ILE A 6 -20.95 18.18 -29.78
C ILE A 6 -19.45 18.32 -29.52
N SER A 7 -18.73 19.05 -30.37
CA SER A 7 -17.29 19.30 -30.17
C SER A 7 -17.03 20.06 -28.87
N LEU A 8 -17.81 21.10 -28.59
CA LEU A 8 -17.73 21.89 -27.35
C LEU A 8 -17.98 21.05 -26.09
N LYS A 9 -18.91 20.09 -26.18
CA LYS A 9 -19.29 19.22 -25.06
C LYS A 9 -18.23 18.17 -24.72
N TYR A 10 -17.54 17.63 -25.73
CA TYR A 10 -16.58 16.53 -25.55
C TYR A 10 -15.11 16.90 -25.81
N GLY A 11 -14.82 18.15 -26.17
CA GLY A 11 -13.48 18.65 -26.47
C GLY A 11 -12.79 19.39 -25.31
N THR A 12 -11.48 19.62 -25.43
CA THR A 12 -10.62 20.29 -24.43
C THR A 12 -10.67 21.83 -24.52
N TYR A 13 -11.87 22.39 -24.75
CA TYR A 13 -12.06 23.84 -24.87
C TYR A 13 -11.98 24.53 -23.50
N GLN A 14 -11.40 25.73 -23.50
CA GLN A 14 -11.35 26.62 -22.34
C GLN A 14 -12.78 27.11 -21.98
N PRO A 15 -13.08 27.32 -20.68
CA PRO A 15 -14.41 27.70 -20.22
C PRO A 15 -15.00 28.92 -20.94
N GLU A 16 -14.17 29.91 -21.29
CA GLU A 16 -14.56 31.12 -22.00
C GLU A 16 -15.05 30.83 -23.43
N THR A 17 -14.50 29.78 -24.05
CA THR A 17 -14.93 29.32 -25.39
C THR A 17 -16.27 28.60 -25.32
N ILE A 18 -16.55 27.90 -24.22
CA ILE A 18 -17.82 27.21 -23.98
C ILE A 18 -18.95 28.23 -23.74
N LEU A 19 -18.68 29.24 -22.91
CA LEU A 19 -19.64 30.29 -22.56
C LEU A 19 -20.01 31.22 -23.71
N SER A 20 -19.20 31.28 -24.78
CA SER A 20 -19.49 32.10 -25.95
C SER A 20 -20.40 31.43 -26.99
N HIS A 21 -20.63 30.12 -26.86
CA HIS A 21 -21.38 29.32 -27.84
C HIS A 21 -22.60 28.61 -27.24
N LEU A 22 -22.63 28.39 -25.93
CA LEU A 22 -23.72 27.71 -25.23
C LEU A 22 -24.44 28.62 -24.22
N SER A 23 -25.66 28.24 -23.86
CA SER A 23 -26.35 28.89 -22.74
C SER A 23 -25.58 28.68 -21.43
N ILE A 24 -25.78 29.57 -20.47
CA ILE A 24 -25.14 29.48 -19.14
C ILE A 24 -25.43 28.13 -18.47
N GLU A 25 -26.65 27.63 -18.61
CA GLU A 25 -27.07 26.33 -18.05
C GLU A 25 -26.28 25.16 -18.67
N GLU A 26 -26.21 25.09 -20.00
CA GLU A 26 -25.45 24.05 -20.70
C GLU A 26 -23.95 24.15 -20.45
N ALA A 27 -23.39 25.35 -20.45
CA ALA A 27 -21.98 25.57 -20.13
C ALA A 27 -21.65 25.18 -18.68
N SER A 28 -22.54 25.49 -17.73
CA SER A 28 -22.35 25.14 -16.32
C SER A 28 -22.31 23.63 -16.08
N GLU A 29 -23.15 22.89 -16.81
CA GLU A 29 -23.18 21.43 -16.73
C GLU A 29 -21.89 20.81 -17.26
N ILE A 30 -21.40 21.29 -18.41
CA ILE A 30 -20.14 20.82 -19.02
C ILE A 30 -18.94 21.13 -18.13
N ILE A 31 -18.86 22.35 -17.60
CA ILE A 31 -17.76 22.77 -16.71
C ILE A 31 -17.78 21.94 -15.42
N ARG A 32 -18.96 21.69 -14.85
CA ARG A 32 -19.13 20.84 -13.66
C ARG A 32 -18.67 19.41 -13.93
N GLU A 33 -19.06 18.82 -15.05
CA GLU A 33 -18.63 17.46 -15.42
C GLU A 33 -17.11 17.36 -15.58
N LYS A 34 -16.48 18.35 -16.24
CA LYS A 34 -15.02 18.41 -16.38
C LYS A 34 -14.31 18.53 -15.04
N LEU A 35 -14.78 19.41 -14.15
CA LEU A 35 -14.22 19.55 -12.81
C LEU A 35 -14.37 18.26 -11.99
N LEU A 36 -15.53 17.58 -12.08
CA LEU A 36 -15.72 16.30 -11.39
C LEU A 36 -14.78 15.22 -11.92
N ALA A 37 -14.50 15.20 -13.22
CA ALA A 37 -13.55 14.27 -13.81
C ALA A 37 -12.11 14.56 -13.37
N GLU A 38 -11.72 15.83 -13.31
CA GLU A 38 -10.39 16.26 -12.85
C GLU A 38 -10.17 15.91 -11.38
N VAL A 39 -11.13 16.26 -10.50
CA VAL A 39 -11.11 15.90 -9.08
C VAL A 39 -11.04 14.38 -8.90
N ARG A 40 -11.79 13.61 -9.69
CA ARG A 40 -11.73 12.15 -9.63
C ARG A 40 -10.34 11.64 -10.00
N SER A 41 -9.75 12.14 -11.08
CA SER A 41 -8.43 11.72 -11.53
C SER A 41 -7.34 12.06 -10.50
N GLU A 42 -7.42 13.22 -9.87
CA GLU A 42 -6.47 13.62 -8.82
C GLU A 42 -6.60 12.73 -7.58
N LEU A 43 -7.83 12.46 -7.15
CA LEU A 43 -8.09 11.54 -6.04
C LEU A 43 -7.64 10.11 -6.35
N GLU A 44 -7.90 9.60 -7.56
CA GLU A 44 -7.44 8.28 -7.98
C GLU A 44 -5.92 8.16 -7.87
N GLY A 45 -5.17 9.18 -8.32
CA GLY A 45 -3.71 9.21 -8.16
C GLY A 45 -3.26 9.24 -6.70
N GLU A 46 -3.85 10.10 -5.86
CA GLU A 46 -3.49 10.16 -4.43
C GLU A 46 -3.78 8.84 -3.71
N TYR A 47 -4.93 8.22 -4.00
CA TYR A 47 -5.30 6.95 -3.39
C TYR A 47 -4.43 5.79 -3.89
N GLU A 48 -4.04 5.78 -5.16
CA GLU A 48 -3.10 4.79 -5.70
C GLU A 48 -1.75 4.85 -4.98
N ASP A 49 -1.18 6.06 -4.81
CA ASP A 49 0.06 6.26 -4.06
C ASP A 49 -0.08 5.80 -2.60
N ARG A 50 -1.19 6.16 -1.94
CA ARG A 50 -1.43 5.78 -0.54
C ARG A 50 -1.62 4.27 -0.36
N ILE A 51 -2.28 3.61 -1.31
CA ILE A 51 -2.42 2.15 -1.31
C ILE A 51 -1.05 1.52 -1.50
N TYR A 52 -0.26 1.98 -2.46
CA TYR A 52 1.09 1.49 -2.70
C TYR A 52 1.96 1.52 -1.43
N TYR A 53 2.01 2.66 -0.74
CA TYR A 53 2.80 2.76 0.51
C TYR A 53 2.26 1.86 1.62
N ALA A 54 0.94 1.71 1.72
CA ALA A 54 0.34 0.82 2.72
C ALA A 54 0.65 -0.66 2.43
N GLU A 55 0.66 -1.05 1.16
CA GLU A 55 1.03 -2.41 0.73
C GLU A 55 2.52 -2.69 0.95
N GLU A 56 3.39 -1.71 0.65
CA GLU A 56 4.82 -1.80 0.92
C GLU A 56 5.11 -1.97 2.42
N GLU A 57 4.51 -1.14 3.27
CA GLU A 57 4.64 -1.25 4.73
C GLU A 57 4.08 -2.59 5.24
N ALA A 58 2.93 -3.04 4.74
CA ALA A 58 2.36 -4.33 5.10
C ALA A 58 3.30 -5.49 4.73
N SER A 59 3.93 -5.44 3.56
CA SER A 59 4.90 -6.45 3.13
C SER A 59 6.15 -6.48 4.01
N GLU A 60 6.65 -5.33 4.46
CA GLU A 60 7.76 -5.28 5.42
C GLU A 60 7.37 -5.92 6.76
N TRP A 61 6.17 -5.64 7.26
CA TRP A 61 5.68 -6.24 8.49
C TRP A 61 5.44 -7.75 8.37
N GLU A 62 4.94 -8.22 7.23
CA GLU A 62 4.79 -9.65 6.95
C GLU A 62 6.14 -10.36 6.96
N SER A 63 7.15 -9.81 6.26
CA SER A 63 8.50 -10.36 6.27
C SER A 63 9.10 -10.43 7.69
N ARG A 64 8.89 -9.39 8.51
CA ARG A 64 9.34 -9.40 9.91
C ARG A 64 8.60 -10.43 10.74
N ALA A 65 7.31 -10.64 10.49
CA ALA A 65 6.52 -11.63 11.18
C ALA A 65 7.02 -13.05 10.87
N ASP A 66 7.36 -13.34 9.62
CA ASP A 66 7.96 -14.60 9.19
C ASP A 66 9.31 -14.86 9.90
N ASP A 67 10.15 -13.83 10.00
CA ASP A 67 11.42 -13.90 10.73
C ASP A 67 11.19 -14.22 12.21
N PHE A 68 10.26 -13.53 12.88
CA PHE A 68 9.92 -13.80 14.27
C PHE A 68 9.31 -15.19 14.49
N GLU A 69 8.50 -15.68 13.56
CA GLU A 69 7.94 -17.04 13.62
C GLU A 69 9.05 -18.10 13.51
N SER A 70 10.00 -17.91 12.59
CA SER A 70 11.18 -18.76 12.46
C SER A 70 12.00 -18.78 13.75
N ASP A 71 12.30 -17.62 14.31
CA ASP A 71 13.08 -17.48 15.55
C ASP A 71 12.38 -18.16 16.74
N ALA A 72 11.08 -17.95 16.89
CA ALA A 72 10.28 -18.58 17.93
C ALA A 72 10.26 -20.11 17.78
N THR A 73 10.17 -20.61 16.55
CA THR A 73 10.19 -22.04 16.24
C THR A 73 11.55 -22.67 16.60
N GLN A 74 12.65 -22.01 16.21
CA GLN A 74 14.00 -22.46 16.55
C GLN A 74 14.24 -22.50 18.05
N LEU A 75 13.77 -21.48 18.78
CA LEU A 75 13.86 -21.45 20.24
C LEU A 75 13.03 -22.56 20.89
N ALA A 76 11.80 -22.79 20.41
CA ALA A 76 10.94 -23.85 20.93
C ALA A 76 11.57 -25.25 20.74
N MET A 77 12.16 -25.50 19.57
CA MET A 77 12.91 -26.73 19.30
C MET A 77 14.11 -26.88 20.23
N ALA A 78 14.90 -25.82 20.42
CA ALA A 78 16.06 -25.86 21.29
C ALA A 78 15.69 -26.09 22.77
N ILE A 79 14.55 -25.57 23.21
CA ILE A 79 14.00 -25.86 24.54
C ILE A 79 13.63 -27.35 24.63
N SER A 80 12.99 -27.91 23.61
CA SER A 80 12.68 -29.35 23.57
C SER A 80 13.96 -30.20 23.65
N ASP A 81 14.96 -29.90 22.82
CA ASP A 81 16.23 -30.62 22.81
C ASP A 81 16.98 -30.49 24.15
N ALA A 82 16.91 -29.32 24.79
CA ALA A 82 17.51 -29.09 26.10
C ALA A 82 16.77 -29.86 27.22
N LEU A 83 15.46 -30.07 27.11
CA LEU A 83 14.69 -30.89 28.06
C LEU A 83 15.03 -32.38 27.92
N ASP A 84 15.37 -32.83 26.72
CA ASP A 84 15.77 -34.21 26.41
C ASP A 84 17.27 -34.47 26.63
N ALA A 85 18.05 -33.46 27.04
CA ALA A 85 19.49 -33.58 27.21
C ALA A 85 19.89 -34.48 28.40
N GLU A 86 21.00 -35.20 28.25
CA GLU A 86 21.52 -36.12 29.27
C GLU A 86 22.04 -35.42 30.52
N SER A 87 22.43 -34.14 30.40
CA SER A 87 22.96 -33.34 31.50
C SER A 87 22.55 -31.87 31.41
N LEU A 88 22.59 -31.19 32.56
CA LEU A 88 22.30 -29.75 32.65
C LEU A 88 23.33 -28.89 31.93
N ASP A 89 24.57 -29.36 31.77
CA ASP A 89 25.60 -28.63 31.03
C ASP A 89 25.38 -28.74 29.52
N ASP A 90 24.93 -29.90 29.01
CA ASP A 90 24.55 -30.06 27.60
C ASP A 90 23.32 -29.21 27.25
N ALA A 91 22.31 -29.20 28.12
CA ALA A 91 21.14 -28.34 27.99
C ALA A 91 21.51 -26.85 27.89
N LYS A 92 22.48 -26.39 28.70
CA LYS A 92 22.99 -25.01 28.63
C LYS A 92 23.68 -24.72 27.31
N ILE A 93 24.52 -25.63 26.82
CA ILE A 93 25.23 -25.46 25.54
C ILE A 93 24.22 -25.30 24.38
N ILE A 94 23.15 -26.10 24.37
CA ILE A 94 22.09 -26.03 23.36
C ILE A 94 21.40 -24.65 23.38
N LEU A 95 20.97 -24.20 24.56
CA LEU A 95 20.28 -22.92 24.71
C LEU A 95 21.18 -21.71 24.44
N GLU A 96 22.44 -21.74 24.89
CA GLU A 96 23.42 -20.67 24.64
C GLU A 96 23.75 -20.52 23.15
N ARG A 97 23.78 -21.63 22.42
CA ARG A 97 24.00 -21.61 20.97
C ARG A 97 22.86 -20.91 20.24
N VAL A 98 21.62 -21.31 20.50
CA VAL A 98 20.46 -20.68 19.85
C VAL A 98 20.30 -19.23 20.26
N LYS A 99 20.54 -18.90 21.54
CA LYS A 99 20.56 -17.50 21.98
C LYS A 99 21.56 -16.66 21.20
N ARG A 100 22.79 -17.14 21.02
CA ARG A 100 23.82 -16.40 20.26
C ARG A 100 23.44 -16.24 18.79
N ASP A 101 22.83 -17.27 18.20
CA ASP A 101 22.44 -17.25 16.80
C ASP A 101 21.28 -16.25 16.58
N LEU A 102 20.35 -16.12 17.54
CA LEU A 102 19.26 -15.13 17.56
C LEU A 102 19.75 -13.69 17.88
N ASP A 103 20.71 -13.52 18.79
CA ASP A 103 21.27 -12.20 19.16
C ASP A 103 22.01 -11.50 17.99
N ASN A 104 22.35 -12.21 16.90
CA ASN A 104 23.00 -11.63 15.72
C ASN A 104 22.02 -10.96 14.72
N TYR A 105 20.70 -11.07 14.93
CA TYR A 105 19.67 -10.56 14.03
C TYR A 105 19.06 -9.20 14.46
N PHE A 106 19.31 -8.75 15.69
CA PHE A 106 18.86 -7.46 16.24
C PHE A 106 20.01 -6.46 16.44
#